data_AF-A0A7X2TVV1-F1
#
_entry.id   AF-A0A7X2TVV1-F1
#
_cell.length_a   1.000
_cell.length_b   1.000
_cell.length_c   1.000
_cell.angle_alpha   90.00
_cell.angle_beta   90.00
_cell.angle_gamma   90.00
#
_symmetry.space_group_name_H-M   'P 1'
#
loop_
_entity.id
_entity.type
_entity.pdbx_description
1 polymer ?
#
loop_
_entity_poly.entity_id
_entity_poly.type
_entity_poly.pdbx_seq_one_letter_code
_entity_poly.pdbx_strand_id
1 'polypeptide(L)' 'MTCCDNLEKLIDLELVRVGPVHKLPNGRIMTEIDTEYFLTFGDERPQYAGINYCPFCGRVVSRGLWNLEKKK' A
#
# COMPACT_ATOMS: atom_id res chain seq x y z
N MET A 1 6.38 -9.06 -8.03
CA MET A 1 7.61 -8.24 -7.95
C MET A 1 7.25 -6.92 -7.29
N THR A 2 7.53 -6.87 -6.00
CA THR A 2 7.59 -5.65 -5.18
C THR A 2 8.78 -4.80 -5.62
N CYS A 3 8.77 -3.51 -5.29
CA CYS A 3 9.79 -2.58 -5.79
C CYS A 3 11.17 -2.68 -5.09
N CYS A 4 11.24 -3.33 -3.92
CA CYS A 4 12.46 -3.63 -3.16
C CYS A 4 12.18 -4.65 -2.04
N ASP A 5 13.24 -5.27 -1.53
CA ASP A 5 13.20 -6.33 -0.50
C ASP A 5 12.60 -5.83 0.83
N ASN A 6 12.83 -4.58 1.20
CA ASN A 6 12.26 -4.01 2.43
C ASN A 6 10.73 -3.94 2.38
N LEU A 7 10.15 -3.60 1.22
CA LEU A 7 8.71 -3.57 1.06
C LEU A 7 8.13 -4.99 1.02
N GLU A 8 8.82 -5.91 0.36
CA GLU A 8 8.45 -7.34 0.35
C GLU A 8 8.38 -7.90 1.76
N LYS A 9 9.41 -7.64 2.57
CA LYS A 9 9.44 -8.04 3.98
C LYS A 9 8.27 -7.49 4.79
N LEU A 10 7.84 -6.25 4.55
CA LEU A 10 6.65 -5.71 5.24
C LEU A 10 5.36 -6.39 4.80
N ILE A 11 5.26 -6.80 3.53
CA ILE A 11 4.10 -7.55 3.04
C ILE A 11 4.05 -8.94 3.69
N ASP A 12 5.20 -9.61 3.78
CA ASP A 12 5.31 -10.93 4.42
C ASP A 12 4.98 -10.88 5.92
N LEU A 13 5.33 -9.78 6.59
CA LEU A 13 4.99 -9.51 7.98
C LEU A 13 3.57 -8.98 8.19
N GLU A 14 2.78 -8.87 7.11
CA GLU A 14 1.42 -8.30 7.12
C GLU A 14 1.33 -6.83 7.59
N LEU A 15 2.46 -6.12 7.62
CA LEU A 15 2.56 -4.70 7.93
C LEU A 15 2.21 -3.82 6.72
N VAL A 16 2.21 -4.42 5.53
CA VAL A 16 1.65 -3.84 4.30
C VAL A 16 0.66 -4.82 3.70
N ARG A 17 -0.56 -4.35 3.41
CA ARG A 17 -1.55 -5.09 2.65
C ARG A 17 -1.59 -4.58 1.21
N VAL A 18 -1.57 -5.53 0.28
CA VAL A 18 -1.70 -5.27 -1.16
C VAL A 18 -3.04 -5.80 -1.65
N GLY A 19 -3.90 -4.93 -2.16
CA GLY A 19 -5.20 -5.33 -2.69
C GLY A 19 -6.19 -4.17 -2.78
N PRO A 20 -7.37 -4.43 -3.36
CA PRO A 20 -8.41 -3.43 -3.45
C PRO A 20 -9.00 -3.12 -2.07
N VAL A 21 -9.36 -1.86 -1.85
CA VAL A 21 -9.90 -1.33 -0.58
C VAL A 21 -11.02 -2.20 0.02
N HIS A 22 -11.95 -2.67 -0.80
CA HIS A 22 -13.10 -3.46 -0.35
C HIS A 22 -12.75 -4.87 0.15
N LYS A 23 -11.49 -5.31 -0.02
CA LYS A 23 -10.97 -6.58 0.52
C LYS A 23 -10.16 -6.41 1.81
N LEU A 24 -9.99 -5.17 2.28
CA LEU A 24 -9.30 -4.93 3.54
C LEU A 24 -10.14 -5.48 4.71
N PRO A 25 -9.55 -6.26 5.64
CA PRO A 25 -10.22 -6.73 6.84
C PRO A 25 -10.83 -5.58 7.64
N ASN A 26 -11.96 -5.85 8.32
CA ASN A 26 -12.70 -4.91 9.17
C ASN A 26 -11.79 -3.91 9.89
N GLY A 27 -11.70 -2.70 9.37
CA GLY A 27 -10.75 -1.70 9.81
C GLY A 27 -11.07 -0.33 9.23
N ARG A 28 -10.25 0.66 9.58
CA ARG A 28 -10.48 2.06 9.19
C ARG A 28 -9.44 2.52 8.19
N ILE A 29 -9.90 3.05 7.08
CA ILE A 29 -9.02 3.77 6.14
C ILE A 29 -8.78 5.17 6.69
N MET A 30 -7.51 5.53 6.85
CA MET A 30 -7.10 6.84 7.37
C MET A 30 -6.95 7.89 6.26
N THR A 31 -6.73 7.44 5.02
CA THR A 31 -6.33 8.30 3.90
C THR A 31 -7.23 8.09 2.69
N GLU A 32 -7.64 9.17 2.03
CA GLU A 32 -8.39 9.14 0.77
C GLU A 32 -7.44 9.06 -0.44
N ILE A 33 -6.58 8.03 -0.47
CA ILE A 33 -5.62 7.80 -1.56
C ILE A 33 -6.11 6.62 -2.40
N ASP A 34 -6.24 6.83 -3.70
CA ASP A 34 -6.54 5.76 -4.66
C ASP A 34 -5.28 4.92 -4.91
N THR A 35 -5.18 3.80 -4.18
CA THR A 35 -4.03 2.90 -4.24
C THR A 35 -4.44 1.46 -3.91
N GLU A 36 -3.51 0.56 -4.19
CA GLU A 36 -3.59 -0.86 -3.89
C GLU A 36 -2.66 -1.24 -2.73
N TYR A 37 -1.88 -0.30 -2.20
CA TYR A 37 -0.88 -0.55 -1.16
C TYR A 37 -1.24 0.21 0.11
N PHE A 38 -1.40 -0.51 1.22
CA PHE A 38 -1.81 0.05 2.50
C PHE A 38 -0.85 -0.38 3.61
N LEU A 39 -0.30 0.59 4.35
CA LEU A 39 0.36 0.34 5.63
C LEU A 39 -0.71 -0.04 6.66
N THR A 40 -0.44 -1.08 7.46
CA THR A 40 -1.36 -1.60 8.47
C THR A 40 -0.89 -1.24 9.88
N PHE A 41 -1.79 -0.72 10.70
CA PHE A 41 -1.51 -0.31 12.08
C PHE A 41 -2.54 -0.89 13.05
N GLY A 42 -2.07 -1.44 14.17
CA GLY A 42 -2.91 -2.02 15.22
C GLY A 42 -3.47 -3.40 14.87
N ASP A 43 -3.66 -4.24 15.89
CA ASP A 43 -3.92 -5.66 15.69
C ASP A 43 -5.42 -5.99 15.63
N GLU A 44 -6.22 -5.58 16.62
CA GLU A 44 -7.65 -5.97 16.71
C GLU A 44 -8.59 -5.15 15.79
N ARG A 45 -8.23 -3.89 15.53
CA ARG A 45 -8.97 -2.97 14.66
C ARG A 45 -7.98 -2.24 13.75
N PRO A 46 -7.54 -2.89 12.68
CA PRO A 46 -6.47 -2.36 11.84
C PRO A 46 -6.88 -1.02 11.22
N GLN A 47 -5.93 -0.10 11.21
CA GLN A 47 -6.00 1.15 10.48
C GLN A 47 -5.10 1.04 9.25
N TYR A 48 -5.56 1.63 8.15
CA TYR A 48 -4.91 1.52 6.86
C TYR A 48 -4.54 2.91 6.34
N ALA A 49 -3.26 3.12 6.02
CA ALA A 49 -2.80 4.31 5.30
C ALA A 49 -2.31 3.93 3.91
N GLY A 50 -2.93 4.49 2.88
CA GLY A 50 -2.59 4.25 1.49
C GLY A 50 -1.24 4.89 1.13
N ILE A 51 -0.43 4.19 0.34
CA ILE A 51 0.83 4.69 -0.20
C ILE A 51 0.87 4.59 -1.73
N ASN A 52 1.41 5.62 -2.38
CA ASN A 52 1.67 5.62 -3.82
C ASN A 52 3.14 5.36 -4.15
N TYR A 53 4.03 5.67 -3.21
CA TYR A 53 5.47 5.50 -3.33
C TYR A 53 5.97 4.59 -2.22
N CYS A 54 6.96 3.77 -2.53
CA CYS A 54 7.64 2.97 -1.53
C CYS A 54 8.45 3.86 -0.57
N PRO A 55 8.26 3.74 0.76
CA PRO A 55 9.00 4.55 1.73
C PRO A 55 10.49 4.22 1.80
N PHE A 56 10.93 3.10 1.20
CA PHE A 56 12.32 2.65 1.26
C PHE A 56 13.13 3.01 0.01
N CYS A 57 12.56 2.86 -1.18
CA CYS A 57 13.28 3.08 -2.45
C CYS A 57 12.68 4.21 -3.30
N GLY A 58 11.60 4.86 -2.86
CA GLY A 58 10.98 5.99 -3.54
C GLY A 58 10.25 5.66 -4.85
N ARG A 59 10.28 4.41 -5.32
CA ARG A 59 9.60 3.99 -6.55
C ARG A 59 8.09 4.03 -6.39
N VAL A 60 7.38 4.35 -7.47
CA VAL A 60 5.93 4.24 -7.55
C VAL A 60 5.51 2.78 -7.39
N VAL A 61 4.54 2.54 -6.50
CA VAL A 61 3.98 1.20 -6.23
C VAL A 61 2.53 1.08 -6.69
N SER A 62 1.77 2.18 -6.70
CA SER A 62 0.37 2.16 -7.12
C SER A 62 0.26 2.12 -8.65
N ARG A 63 -0.57 1.21 -9.17
CA ARG A 63 -0.78 1.08 -10.63
C ARG A 63 -1.44 2.31 -11.23
N GLY A 64 -2.38 2.93 -10.51
CA GLY A 64 -3.05 4.16 -10.93
C GLY A 64 -2.04 5.27 -11.23
N LEU A 65 -1.11 5.52 -10.30
CA LEU A 65 -0.09 6.55 -10.48
C LEU A 65 0.93 6.18 -11.56
N TRP A 66 1.36 4.91 -11.63
CA TRP A 66 2.27 4.45 -12.67
C TRP A 66 1.72 4.64 -14.09
N ASN A 67 0.41 4.39 -14.27
CA ASN A 67 -0.27 4.62 -15.55
C ASN A 67 -0.36 6.11 -15.91
N LEU A 68 -0.46 7.01 -14.91
CA LEU A 68 -0.46 8.45 -15.14
C LEU A 68 0.94 8.95 -15.50
N GLU A 69 1.99 8.44 -14.86
CA GLU A 69 3.38 8.80 -15.20
C GLU A 69 3.75 8.41 -16.62
N LYS A 70 3.30 7.24 -17.10
CA LYS A 70 3.58 6.78 -18.47
C LYS A 70 2.85 7.54 -19.58
N LYS A 71 1.83 8.31 -19.24
CA LYS A 71 1.06 9.13 -20.19
C LYS A 71 1.65 10.53 -20.38
N LYS A 72 2.63 10.92 -19.57
CA LYS A 72 3.44 12.13 -19.77
C LYS A 72 4.63 11.83 -20.67
#